data_AF-A0A8H4AZU4-F1
#
_entry.id   AF-A0A8H4AZU4-F1
#
_cell.length_a   1.000
_cell.length_b   1.000
_cell.length_c   1.000
_cell.angle_alpha   90.00
_cell.angle_beta   90.00
_cell.angle_gamma   90.00
#
_symmetry.space_group_name_H-M   'P 1'
#
loop_
_entity.id
_entity.type
_entity.pdbx_description
1 polymer ?
#
loop_
_entity_poly.entity_id
_entity_poly.type
_entity_poly.pdbx_seq_one_letter_code
_entity_poly.pdbx_strand_id
1 'polypeptide(L)'
;MGTLDSILQIKVFNDVKDPSNIECQVINIDDRPAIDVITEYAKNNISKSRDLSIRFNYALASLSFGGYGDFSIYGQSFTLRTQLPKTPSISYTLNCNDKISKITREWQVPINDKSNIVWQYKSPYINGNSVGKANLIFDAFIARFYILQDFGVVLISTEVSADSLKYHYLSDLTFGFELLATIGIKKIILDLSNNGGGDVFIAQYIAKLLFPNIQTFPLDIKVNNISIPFIEETSKIKQKVGDIFHYKTFISVNTNNSFNNVTDFIGNNTYNRSDIQLKFTSKAFLNQTAINGGILELSTPPKLPWTEKDIIILTNGICESSCALLTQRLAEINVPTISVGGFPNTQFSFATLSGGASYDTSSIVTSLGQLKNLNSSLISSLSIPSTLTLHFTLAEAYSIKNPSEVLEFSFRPADYQLYYDERSARDPSYLWIQAAKFFEK
;
A
#
# COMPACT_ATOMS: atom_id res chain seq x y z
N MET A 1 13.01 -26.35 8.31
CA MET A 1 12.08 -26.67 9.41
C MET A 1 12.91 -26.86 10.66
N GLY A 2 12.75 -25.97 11.62
CA GLY A 2 13.49 -25.94 12.88
C GLY A 2 12.84 -24.91 13.78
N THR A 3 11.75 -25.31 14.43
CA THR A 3 11.09 -24.54 15.49
C THR A 3 11.79 -24.86 16.80
N LEU A 4 12.86 -24.11 17.09
CA LEU A 4 13.25 -23.81 18.46
C LEU A 4 12.51 -22.51 18.82
N ASP A 5 11.69 -22.58 19.85
CA ASP A 5 10.95 -21.49 20.51
C ASP A 5 11.36 -20.08 20.05
N SER A 6 10.74 -19.59 18.99
CA SER A 6 10.95 -18.22 18.53
C SER A 6 10.20 -17.29 19.48
N ILE A 7 10.83 -16.94 20.60
CA ILE A 7 10.32 -15.91 21.50
C ILE A 7 10.36 -14.58 20.74
N LEU A 8 9.20 -13.99 20.51
CA LEU A 8 9.11 -12.65 19.92
C LEU A 8 9.77 -11.66 20.89
N GLN A 9 10.79 -10.95 20.40
CA GLN A 9 11.48 -9.92 21.16
C GLN A 9 11.20 -8.55 20.57
N ILE A 10 10.99 -7.57 21.44
CA ILE A 10 10.89 -6.16 21.07
C ILE A 10 12.21 -5.52 21.52
N LYS A 11 12.89 -4.85 20.61
CA LYS A 11 14.18 -4.20 20.88
C LYS A 11 14.12 -2.72 20.57
N VAL A 12 14.97 -1.94 21.22
CA VAL A 12 15.16 -0.53 20.92
C VAL A 12 15.82 -0.39 19.56
N PHE A 13 15.05 0.10 18.59
CA PHE A 13 15.55 0.31 17.22
C PHE A 13 16.52 1.50 17.15
N ASN A 14 16.16 2.62 17.75
CA ASN A 14 16.98 3.83 17.81
C ASN A 14 16.67 4.61 19.10
N ASP A 15 17.71 5.14 19.76
CA ASP A 15 17.57 6.04 20.90
C ASP A 15 18.58 7.19 20.75
N VAL A 16 18.07 8.36 20.35
CA VAL A 16 18.89 9.55 20.11
C VAL A 16 19.38 10.18 21.42
N LYS A 17 18.67 9.96 22.53
CA LYS A 17 19.07 10.52 23.84
C LYS A 17 20.17 9.70 24.48
N ASP A 18 20.11 8.38 24.34
CA ASP A 18 21.10 7.47 24.89
C ASP A 18 21.29 6.27 23.95
N PRO A 19 22.24 6.37 23.00
CA PRO A 19 22.52 5.33 22.02
C PRO A 19 22.97 3.99 22.64
N SER A 20 23.37 3.95 23.91
CA SER A 20 23.74 2.70 24.58
C SER A 20 22.55 1.76 24.79
N ASN A 21 21.32 2.27 24.65
CA ASN A 21 20.10 1.47 24.73
C ASN A 21 19.73 0.76 23.41
N ILE A 22 20.39 1.10 22.29
CA ILE A 22 20.15 0.45 21.00
C ILE A 22 20.43 -1.05 21.13
N GLU A 23 19.62 -1.90 20.49
CA GLU A 23 19.63 -3.37 20.61
C GLU A 23 19.19 -3.96 21.95
N CYS A 24 18.97 -3.15 22.98
CA CYS A 24 18.43 -3.68 24.23
C CYS A 24 17.01 -4.19 24.04
N GLN A 25 16.72 -5.34 24.65
CA GLN A 25 15.37 -5.89 24.70
C GLN A 25 14.50 -5.02 25.62
N VAL A 26 13.32 -4.64 25.14
CA VAL A 26 12.30 -3.98 25.95
C VAL A 26 11.48 -5.08 26.63
N ILE A 27 11.69 -5.28 27.93
CA ILE A 27 10.96 -6.29 28.72
C ILE A 27 9.59 -5.74 29.11
N ASN A 28 9.57 -4.58 29.76
CA ASN A 28 8.36 -3.94 30.24
C ASN A 28 8.23 -2.50 29.76
N ILE A 29 6.98 -2.07 29.59
CA ILE A 29 6.57 -0.68 29.38
C ILE A 29 5.59 -0.34 30.49
N ASP A 30 5.90 0.67 31.31
CA ASP A 30 5.11 1.04 32.50
C ASP A 30 4.77 -0.17 33.37
N ASP A 31 5.80 -0.96 33.68
CA ASP A 31 5.76 -2.15 34.53
C ASP A 31 4.84 -3.29 34.03
N ARG A 32 4.39 -3.21 32.77
CA ARG A 32 3.66 -4.28 32.07
C ARG A 32 4.51 -4.90 30.96
N PRO A 33 4.30 -6.17 30.59
CA PRO A 33 5.02 -6.79 29.48
C PRO A 33 4.92 -5.96 28.19
N ALA A 34 6.06 -5.68 27.56
CA ALA A 34 6.12 -4.77 26.41
C ALA A 34 5.25 -5.27 25.24
N ILE A 35 5.20 -6.58 25.03
CA ILE A 35 4.37 -7.19 23.98
C ILE A 35 2.89 -6.90 24.19
N ASP A 36 2.38 -7.06 25.41
CA ASP A 36 0.97 -6.82 25.72
C ASP A 36 0.60 -5.35 25.53
N VAL A 37 1.47 -4.44 25.97
CA VAL A 37 1.26 -2.99 25.83
C VAL A 37 1.22 -2.56 24.36
N ILE A 38 2.13 -3.07 23.54
CA ILE A 38 2.20 -2.73 22.11
C ILE A 38 1.04 -3.39 21.34
N THR A 39 0.67 -4.63 21.68
CA THR A 39 -0.50 -5.29 21.09
C THR A 39 -1.80 -4.57 21.44
N GLU A 40 -1.98 -4.17 22.70
CA GLU A 40 -3.14 -3.37 23.13
C GLU A 40 -3.18 -2.03 22.39
N TYR A 41 -2.02 -1.37 22.24
CA TYR A 41 -1.92 -0.14 21.46
C TYR A 41 -2.33 -0.35 20.01
N ALA A 42 -1.78 -1.38 19.36
CA ALA A 42 -2.07 -1.71 17.97
C ALA A 42 -3.55 -2.01 17.74
N LYS A 43 -4.19 -2.72 18.66
CA LYS A 43 -5.62 -3.05 18.59
C LYS A 43 -6.50 -1.80 18.71
N ASN A 44 -6.16 -0.91 19.63
CA ASN A 44 -7.08 0.15 20.09
C ASN A 44 -6.79 1.53 19.49
N ASN A 45 -5.56 1.79 19.00
CA ASN A 45 -5.14 3.13 18.57
C ASN A 45 -4.68 3.19 17.10
N ILE A 46 -4.42 2.05 16.47
CA ILE A 46 -4.07 2.00 15.04
C ILE A 46 -5.31 1.60 14.26
N SER A 47 -5.86 2.53 13.50
CA SER A 47 -7.04 2.32 12.66
C SER A 47 -6.71 1.81 11.25
N LYS A 48 -5.42 1.80 10.89
CA LYS A 48 -4.93 1.32 9.61
C LYS A 48 -4.86 -0.22 9.62
N SER A 49 -5.64 -0.85 8.75
CA SER A 49 -5.84 -2.30 8.61
C SER A 49 -6.83 -2.94 9.58
N ARG A 50 -7.57 -3.94 9.07
CA ARG A 50 -8.42 -4.82 9.88
C ARG A 50 -7.63 -5.95 10.55
N ASP A 51 -6.47 -6.28 10.01
CA ASP A 51 -5.57 -7.32 10.51
C ASP A 51 -4.70 -6.81 11.67
N LEU A 52 -4.72 -7.52 12.80
CA LEU A 52 -3.98 -7.12 13.99
C LEU A 52 -2.45 -7.26 13.83
N SER A 53 -1.95 -8.23 13.04
CA SER A 53 -0.52 -8.37 12.76
C SER A 53 0.01 -7.18 11.96
N ILE A 54 -0.78 -6.66 11.02
CA ILE A 54 -0.43 -5.45 10.26
C ILE A 54 -0.43 -4.21 11.16
N ARG A 55 -1.44 -4.07 12.03
CA ARG A 55 -1.44 -2.99 13.05
C ARG A 55 -0.24 -3.10 13.98
N PHE A 56 0.15 -4.32 14.37
CA PHE A 56 1.33 -4.55 15.19
C PHE A 56 2.61 -4.11 14.47
N ASN A 57 2.75 -4.45 13.18
CA ASN A 57 3.84 -3.94 12.34
C ASN A 57 3.86 -2.40 12.29
N TYR A 58 2.70 -1.75 12.17
CA TYR A 58 2.58 -0.29 12.23
C TYR A 58 3.00 0.32 13.58
N ALA A 59 2.82 -0.41 14.67
CA ALA A 59 3.20 0.05 16.02
C ALA A 59 4.72 0.11 16.17
N LEU A 60 5.43 -0.81 15.52
CA LEU A 60 6.89 -0.97 15.60
C LEU A 60 7.61 -0.15 14.51
N ALA A 61 8.87 0.18 14.78
CA ALA A 61 9.73 0.84 13.81
C ALA A 61 10.16 -0.15 12.70
N SER A 62 10.15 0.31 11.46
CA SER A 62 10.66 -0.41 10.29
C SER A 62 11.51 0.51 9.43
N LEU A 63 12.43 -0.06 8.65
CA LEU A 63 13.15 0.71 7.63
C LEU A 63 12.30 0.82 6.37
N SER A 64 12.07 2.06 5.93
CA SER A 64 11.42 2.34 4.64
C SER A 64 12.32 3.19 3.79
N PHE A 65 12.39 2.87 2.51
CA PHE A 65 12.83 3.82 1.52
C PHE A 65 11.74 4.90 1.36
N GLY A 66 12.12 6.17 1.38
CA GLY A 66 11.20 7.29 1.15
C GLY A 66 11.48 7.97 -0.19
N GLY A 67 10.47 8.64 -0.76
CA GLY A 67 10.58 9.34 -2.06
C GLY A 67 11.57 10.51 -2.12
N TYR A 68 12.35 10.76 -1.07
CA TYR A 68 13.43 11.74 -1.02
C TYR A 68 14.84 11.12 -1.11
N GLY A 69 14.95 9.83 -1.46
CA GLY A 69 16.23 9.19 -1.79
C GLY A 69 17.00 8.57 -0.62
N ASP A 70 16.56 8.78 0.62
CA ASP A 70 17.14 8.14 1.80
C ASP A 70 16.16 7.17 2.46
N PHE A 71 16.71 6.15 3.13
CA PHE A 71 15.92 5.32 4.02
C PHE A 71 15.67 6.07 5.33
N SER A 72 14.45 5.93 5.84
CA SER A 72 13.99 6.53 7.08
C SER A 72 13.32 5.48 7.95
N ILE A 73 13.11 5.82 9.23
CA ILE A 73 12.27 4.99 10.09
C ILE A 73 10.82 5.28 9.74
N TYR A 74 10.14 4.26 9.24
CA TYR A 74 8.70 4.23 9.06
C TYR A 74 8.05 3.38 10.16
N GLY A 75 6.71 3.34 10.14
CA GLY A 75 5.95 2.76 11.24
C GLY A 75 6.16 3.59 12.51
N GLN A 76 6.47 2.92 13.61
CA GLN A 76 6.76 3.50 14.93
C GLN A 76 5.59 4.26 15.56
N SER A 77 4.35 3.97 15.14
CA SER A 77 3.18 4.71 15.65
C SER A 77 3.00 4.56 17.16
N PHE A 78 3.65 3.58 17.81
CA PHE A 78 3.70 3.50 19.26
C PHE A 78 4.52 4.64 19.91
N THR A 79 5.63 5.05 19.32
CA THR A 79 6.53 6.10 19.84
C THR A 79 6.31 7.46 19.19
N LEU A 80 5.68 7.50 18.01
CA LEU A 80 5.27 8.72 17.30
C LEU A 80 3.75 8.74 17.14
N ARG A 81 3.06 9.54 17.97
CA ARG A 81 1.59 9.53 18.08
C ARG A 81 0.98 10.83 17.58
N THR A 82 -0.20 10.73 17.00
CA THR A 82 -1.05 11.89 16.64
C THR A 82 -1.97 12.33 17.77
N GLN A 83 -2.11 11.51 18.82
CA GLN A 83 -2.90 11.81 20.00
C GLN A 83 -1.98 12.07 21.20
N LEU A 84 -2.36 13.02 22.04
CA LEU A 84 -1.63 13.32 23.27
C LEU A 84 -1.66 12.09 24.21
N PRO A 85 -0.50 11.72 24.79
CA PRO A 85 -0.42 10.63 25.75
C PRO A 85 -1.13 11.00 27.05
N LYS A 86 -1.67 10.00 27.76
CA LYS A 86 -2.34 10.20 29.05
C LYS A 86 -1.37 10.65 30.16
N THR A 87 -0.11 10.29 30.04
CA THR A 87 0.97 10.61 30.98
C THR A 87 2.05 11.43 30.28
N PRO A 88 2.75 12.34 30.98
CA PRO A 88 3.82 13.16 30.39
C PRO A 88 5.09 12.35 30.08
N SER A 89 5.21 11.14 30.63
CA SER A 89 6.33 10.23 30.41
C SER A 89 5.89 8.79 30.29
N ILE A 90 6.81 7.97 29.78
CA ILE A 90 6.70 6.52 29.65
C ILE A 90 7.98 5.88 30.18
N SER A 91 7.86 4.78 30.90
CA SER A 91 8.99 4.04 31.47
C SER A 91 9.21 2.71 30.74
N TYR A 92 10.48 2.35 30.56
CA TYR A 92 10.89 1.11 29.92
C TYR A 92 11.83 0.34 30.86
N THR A 93 11.58 -0.95 31.02
CA THR A 93 12.57 -1.87 31.59
C THR A 93 13.31 -2.55 30.44
N LEU A 94 14.61 -2.31 30.35
CA LEU A 94 15.47 -2.80 29.29
C LEU A 94 16.37 -3.91 29.80
N ASN A 95 16.67 -4.89 28.94
CA ASN A 95 17.77 -5.84 29.11
C ASN A 95 18.82 -5.60 28.03
N CYS A 96 19.98 -5.12 28.46
CA CYS A 96 21.14 -4.83 27.62
C CYS A 96 22.27 -5.80 27.99
N ASN A 97 22.42 -6.92 27.28
CA ASN A 97 23.43 -7.95 27.57
C ASN A 97 23.39 -8.43 29.04
N ASP A 98 22.22 -8.93 29.45
CA ASP A 98 21.90 -9.42 30.80
C ASP A 98 21.90 -8.35 31.91
N LYS A 99 22.10 -7.08 31.57
CA LYS A 99 21.96 -5.96 32.49
C LYS A 99 20.56 -5.37 32.39
N ILE A 100 19.78 -5.53 33.46
CA ILE A 100 18.45 -4.93 33.59
C ILE A 100 18.59 -3.47 34.05
N SER A 101 17.95 -2.55 33.33
CA SER A 101 17.84 -1.14 33.71
C SER A 101 16.42 -0.64 33.51
N LYS A 102 16.00 0.35 34.32
CA LYS A 102 14.75 1.07 34.13
C LYS A 102 15.08 2.49 33.68
N ILE A 103 14.51 2.89 32.54
CA ILE A 103 14.65 4.23 31.99
C ILE A 103 13.29 4.89 31.89
N THR A 104 13.27 6.21 31.96
CA THR A 104 12.07 7.02 31.72
C THR A 104 12.33 7.96 30.56
N ARG A 105 11.33 8.14 29.69
CA ARG A 105 11.35 9.06 28.56
C ARG A 105 10.13 9.96 28.63
N GLU A 106 10.36 11.27 28.57
CA GLU A 106 9.30 12.27 28.45
C GLU A 106 8.81 12.36 27.00
N TRP A 107 7.50 12.53 26.84
CA TRP A 107 6.90 12.81 25.55
C TRP A 107 7.24 14.22 25.10
N GLN A 108 7.63 14.34 23.84
CA GLN A 108 7.91 15.64 23.22
C GLN A 108 6.77 15.99 22.28
N VAL A 109 6.15 17.15 22.51
CA VAL A 109 5.16 17.73 21.60
C VAL A 109 5.88 18.79 20.78
N PRO A 110 6.19 18.56 19.49
CA PRO A 110 6.83 19.58 18.67
C PRO A 110 5.85 20.73 18.45
N ILE A 111 6.15 21.88 19.05
CA ILE A 111 5.43 23.15 18.81
C ILE A 111 6.21 23.86 17.69
N ASN A 112 5.64 23.88 16.47
CA ASN A 112 6.20 24.30 15.18
C ASN A 112 6.80 23.15 14.35
N ASP A 113 6.68 23.27 13.02
CA ASP A 113 6.95 22.30 11.94
C ASP A 113 8.40 21.76 11.84
N LYS A 114 9.19 21.87 12.92
CA LYS A 114 10.46 21.18 13.09
C LYS A 114 10.25 19.71 13.48
N SER A 115 9.34 19.04 12.79
CA SER A 115 9.08 17.59 12.87
C SER A 115 10.26 16.73 12.37
N ASN A 116 11.45 17.33 12.23
CA ASN A 116 12.69 16.74 11.75
C ASN A 116 13.33 15.70 12.69
N ILE A 117 12.72 15.33 13.83
CA ILE A 117 13.29 14.31 14.72
C ILE A 117 13.20 12.91 14.07
N VAL A 118 12.18 12.67 13.24
CA VAL A 118 11.90 11.35 12.65
C VAL A 118 12.78 11.06 11.41
N TRP A 119 13.22 12.10 10.70
CA TRP A 119 14.01 11.98 9.48
C TRP A 119 15.53 11.86 9.71
N GLN A 120 15.99 11.85 10.97
CA GLN A 120 17.43 11.88 11.29
C GLN A 120 18.10 10.51 11.39
N TYR A 121 17.34 9.41 11.35
CA TYR A 121 17.95 8.09 11.37
C TYR A 121 18.66 7.81 10.05
N LYS A 122 19.99 7.71 10.11
CA LYS A 122 20.82 7.21 9.02
C LYS A 122 21.23 5.79 9.34
N SER A 123 20.75 4.82 8.55
CA SER A 123 21.17 3.43 8.72
C SER A 123 22.66 3.30 8.40
N PRO A 124 23.49 2.65 9.24
CA PRO A 124 24.89 2.41 8.92
C PRO A 124 25.08 1.45 7.74
N TYR A 125 24.03 0.72 7.36
CA TYR A 125 24.04 -0.22 6.24
C TYR A 125 23.66 0.43 4.90
N ILE A 126 23.42 1.74 4.89
CA ILE A 126 22.90 2.44 3.71
C ILE A 126 23.88 3.55 3.37
N ASN A 127 24.50 3.42 2.21
CA ASN A 127 25.55 4.33 1.78
C ASN A 127 25.43 4.60 0.28
N GLY A 128 24.86 5.76 -0.08
CA GLY A 128 24.69 6.19 -1.47
C GLY A 128 24.05 5.09 -2.33
N ASN A 129 24.89 4.40 -3.10
CA ASN A 129 24.51 3.38 -4.08
C ASN A 129 24.42 1.94 -3.52
N SER A 130 24.38 1.71 -2.21
CA SER A 130 24.24 0.36 -1.66
C SER A 130 23.36 0.27 -0.41
N VAL A 131 22.74 -0.89 -0.24
CA VAL A 131 22.01 -1.31 0.95
C VAL A 131 22.60 -2.64 1.39
N GLY A 132 23.39 -2.62 2.46
CA GLY A 132 24.12 -3.78 2.96
C GLY A 132 24.95 -4.44 1.85
N LYS A 133 24.55 -5.66 1.47
CA LYS A 133 25.20 -6.46 0.42
C LYS A 133 24.66 -6.22 -0.99
N ALA A 134 23.62 -5.41 -1.14
CA ALA A 134 22.96 -5.17 -2.41
C ALA A 134 23.58 -3.97 -3.14
N ASN A 135 23.89 -4.16 -4.41
CA ASN A 135 24.48 -3.14 -5.26
C ASN A 135 23.38 -2.45 -6.08
N LEU A 136 23.23 -1.14 -5.93
CA LEU A 136 22.29 -0.35 -6.73
C LEU A 136 22.78 -0.32 -8.18
N ILE A 137 21.91 -0.66 -9.11
CA ILE A 137 22.18 -0.57 -10.55
C ILE A 137 21.41 0.57 -11.21
N PHE A 138 20.30 0.99 -10.61
CA PHE A 138 19.51 2.12 -11.09
C PHE A 138 18.67 2.73 -9.96
N ASP A 139 18.76 4.06 -9.82
CA ASP A 139 17.98 4.85 -8.87
C ASP A 139 16.88 5.59 -9.63
N ALA A 140 15.63 5.13 -9.48
CA ALA A 140 14.46 5.79 -10.06
C ALA A 140 13.75 6.61 -8.99
N PHE A 141 12.92 7.56 -9.41
CA PHE A 141 12.26 8.50 -8.49
C PHE A 141 11.45 7.83 -7.36
N ILE A 142 10.69 6.78 -7.68
CA ILE A 142 9.86 6.05 -6.69
C ILE A 142 10.35 4.64 -6.38
N ALA A 143 11.38 4.17 -7.10
CA ALA A 143 11.83 2.79 -7.06
C ALA A 143 13.35 2.67 -7.15
N ARG A 144 13.91 1.61 -6.57
CA ARG A 144 15.32 1.30 -6.67
C ARG A 144 15.55 -0.12 -7.13
N PHE A 145 16.52 -0.28 -8.00
CA PHE A 145 16.87 -1.55 -8.62
C PHE A 145 18.24 -1.96 -8.14
N TYR A 146 18.31 -3.11 -7.47
CA TYR A 146 19.55 -3.67 -6.95
C TYR A 146 19.82 -5.05 -7.56
N ILE A 147 21.10 -5.43 -7.54
CA ILE A 147 21.54 -6.82 -7.68
C ILE A 147 22.05 -7.29 -6.34
N LEU A 148 21.62 -8.48 -5.94
CA LEU A 148 22.07 -9.13 -4.73
C LEU A 148 22.26 -10.63 -5.02
N GLN A 149 23.50 -11.09 -4.89
CA GLN A 149 23.90 -12.45 -5.29
C GLN A 149 23.56 -12.69 -6.76
N ASP A 150 22.62 -13.59 -7.06
CA ASP A 150 22.17 -13.99 -8.39
C ASP A 150 20.74 -13.51 -8.74
N PHE A 151 20.11 -12.71 -7.87
CA PHE A 151 18.76 -12.18 -8.07
C PHE A 151 18.71 -10.65 -8.06
N GLY A 152 17.65 -10.10 -8.64
CA GLY A 152 17.34 -8.68 -8.63
C GLY A 152 16.41 -8.33 -7.48
N VAL A 153 16.55 -7.12 -6.94
CA VAL A 153 15.58 -6.54 -6.01
C VAL A 153 15.03 -5.26 -6.64
N VAL A 154 13.71 -5.17 -6.73
CA VAL A 154 13.00 -3.96 -7.12
C VAL A 154 12.22 -3.47 -5.90
N LEU A 155 12.75 -2.43 -5.27
CA LEU A 155 12.14 -1.78 -4.11
C LEU A 155 11.26 -0.62 -4.59
N ILE A 156 9.95 -0.72 -4.46
CA ILE A 156 9.01 0.36 -4.82
C ILE A 156 8.42 0.92 -3.53
N SER A 157 8.79 2.15 -3.21
CA SER A 157 8.45 2.77 -1.92
C SER A 157 7.09 3.47 -1.88
N THR A 158 6.60 3.90 -3.04
CA THR A 158 5.34 4.62 -3.18
C THR A 158 4.92 4.66 -4.65
N GLU A 159 3.64 4.90 -4.90
CA GLU A 159 3.14 5.34 -6.20
C GLU A 159 2.80 6.84 -6.20
N VAL A 160 3.38 7.65 -5.32
CA VAL A 160 3.18 9.11 -5.32
C VAL A 160 4.20 9.79 -6.24
N SER A 161 3.73 10.70 -7.08
CA SER A 161 4.59 11.60 -7.87
C SER A 161 4.64 13.00 -7.23
N ALA A 162 5.85 13.52 -7.00
CA ALA A 162 6.06 14.88 -6.51
C ALA A 162 6.16 15.92 -7.64
N ASP A 163 6.13 15.50 -8.90
CA ASP A 163 6.43 16.36 -10.06
C ASP A 163 5.20 16.61 -10.97
N SER A 164 5.11 17.85 -11.42
CA SER A 164 4.17 18.39 -12.39
C SER A 164 4.36 17.85 -13.82
N LEU A 165 5.55 17.31 -14.15
CA LEU A 165 5.81 16.58 -15.39
C LEU A 165 5.47 15.10 -15.21
N LYS A 166 4.17 14.86 -14.95
CA LYS A 166 3.57 13.73 -14.25
C LYS A 166 3.98 12.29 -14.60
N TYR A 167 4.81 11.97 -15.60
CA TYR A 167 5.08 10.56 -15.99
C TYR A 167 6.47 10.24 -16.57
N HIS A 168 7.47 11.14 -16.52
CA HIS A 168 8.85 10.78 -16.94
C HIS A 168 9.46 9.63 -16.11
N TYR A 169 9.00 9.43 -14.88
CA TYR A 169 9.45 8.31 -14.06
C TYR A 169 8.87 6.95 -14.50
N LEU A 170 7.86 6.90 -15.38
CA LEU A 170 7.41 5.63 -15.96
C LEU A 170 8.46 5.05 -16.90
N SER A 171 9.17 5.90 -17.65
CA SER A 171 10.34 5.46 -18.42
C SER A 171 11.48 4.99 -17.51
N ASP A 172 11.68 5.61 -16.35
CA ASP A 172 12.69 5.15 -15.38
C ASP A 172 12.33 3.76 -14.83
N LEU A 173 11.07 3.54 -14.45
CA LEU A 173 10.59 2.21 -14.05
C LEU A 173 10.87 1.17 -15.14
N THR A 174 10.46 1.47 -16.38
CA THR A 174 10.71 0.57 -17.52
C THR A 174 12.19 0.30 -17.71
N PHE A 175 13.01 1.35 -17.71
CA PHE A 175 14.45 1.24 -17.89
C PHE A 175 15.09 0.38 -16.79
N GLY A 176 14.71 0.55 -15.52
CA GLY A 176 15.24 -0.26 -14.43
C GLY A 176 14.93 -1.75 -14.57
N PHE A 177 13.70 -2.09 -14.99
CA PHE A 177 13.33 -3.47 -15.31
C PHE A 177 14.07 -4.00 -16.54
N GLU A 178 14.18 -3.22 -17.61
CA GLU A 178 14.95 -3.61 -18.81
C GLU A 178 16.44 -3.82 -18.51
N LEU A 179 17.01 -3.03 -17.60
CA LEU A 179 18.38 -3.15 -17.17
C LEU A 179 18.63 -4.48 -16.44
N LEU A 180 17.77 -4.86 -15.49
CA LEU A 180 17.83 -6.18 -14.85
C LEU A 180 17.74 -7.31 -15.88
N ALA A 181 16.86 -7.18 -16.87
CA ALA A 181 16.68 -8.17 -17.93
C ALA A 181 17.94 -8.29 -18.82
N THR A 182 18.54 -7.16 -19.18
CA THR A 182 19.75 -7.08 -20.03
C THR A 182 20.97 -7.64 -19.32
N ILE A 183 21.09 -7.41 -18.00
CA ILE A 183 22.15 -8.02 -17.18
C ILE A 183 21.95 -9.54 -17.03
N GLY A 184 20.75 -10.06 -17.34
CA GLY A 184 20.46 -11.48 -17.35
C GLY A 184 19.89 -12.02 -16.03
N ILE A 185 19.39 -11.14 -15.16
CA ILE A 185 18.76 -11.52 -13.89
C ILE A 185 17.53 -12.40 -14.17
N LYS A 186 17.47 -13.55 -13.49
CA LYS A 186 16.41 -14.56 -13.70
C LYS A 186 15.31 -14.52 -12.66
N LYS A 187 15.58 -13.97 -11.48
CA LYS A 187 14.64 -13.92 -10.35
C LYS A 187 14.58 -12.51 -9.77
N ILE A 188 13.40 -12.06 -9.38
CA ILE A 188 13.15 -10.72 -8.82
C ILE A 188 12.43 -10.85 -7.48
N ILE A 189 12.94 -10.14 -6.47
CA ILE A 189 12.16 -9.77 -5.29
C ILE A 189 11.55 -8.40 -5.57
N LEU A 190 10.23 -8.33 -5.61
CA LEU A 190 9.48 -7.10 -5.65
C LEU A 190 9.17 -6.69 -4.21
N ASP A 191 9.99 -5.81 -3.65
CA ASP A 191 9.82 -5.33 -2.27
C ASP A 191 8.89 -4.11 -2.25
N LEU A 192 7.77 -4.31 -1.57
CA LEU A 192 6.67 -3.37 -1.37
C LEU A 192 6.41 -3.14 0.12
N SER A 193 7.39 -3.46 0.96
CA SER A 193 7.35 -3.19 2.39
C SER A 193 7.25 -1.69 2.64
N ASN A 194 6.35 -1.29 3.54
CA ASN A 194 6.06 0.11 3.87
C ASN A 194 5.50 0.98 2.73
N ASN A 195 5.13 0.40 1.58
CA ASN A 195 4.57 1.17 0.48
C ASN A 195 3.10 1.55 0.75
N GLY A 196 2.87 2.82 1.11
CA GLY A 196 1.54 3.35 1.44
C GLY A 196 0.61 3.60 0.25
N GLY A 197 1.03 3.29 -0.98
CA GLY A 197 0.26 3.57 -2.18
C GLY A 197 0.60 4.92 -2.84
N GLY A 198 -0.39 5.47 -3.55
CA GLY A 198 -0.30 6.66 -4.39
C GLY A 198 -1.26 6.61 -5.58
N ASP A 199 -0.78 6.95 -6.78
CA ASP A 199 -1.55 6.98 -8.02
C ASP A 199 -1.81 5.56 -8.55
N VAL A 200 -3.10 5.21 -8.64
CA VAL A 200 -3.58 3.93 -9.19
C VAL A 200 -3.08 3.68 -10.61
N PHE A 201 -2.88 4.72 -11.43
CA PHE A 201 -2.33 4.59 -12.78
C PHE A 201 -0.92 3.97 -12.77
N ILE A 202 -0.07 4.34 -11.81
CA ILE A 202 1.30 3.84 -11.71
C ILE A 202 1.29 2.35 -11.32
N ALA A 203 0.48 1.98 -10.33
CA ALA A 203 0.28 0.57 -9.96
C ALA A 203 -0.23 -0.26 -11.15
N GLN A 204 -1.14 0.30 -11.95
CA GLN A 204 -1.59 -0.35 -13.17
C GLN A 204 -0.49 -0.49 -14.23
N TYR A 205 0.34 0.54 -14.39
CA TYR A 205 1.49 0.53 -15.29
C TYR A 205 2.49 -0.54 -14.90
N ILE A 206 2.91 -0.61 -13.64
CA ILE A 206 3.86 -1.62 -13.14
C ILE A 206 3.32 -3.04 -13.37
N ALA A 207 2.04 -3.27 -13.06
CA ALA A 207 1.41 -4.56 -13.31
C ALA A 207 1.49 -4.95 -14.80
N LYS A 208 1.13 -4.04 -15.71
CA LYS A 208 1.21 -4.30 -17.16
C LYS A 208 2.64 -4.43 -17.68
N LEU A 209 3.59 -3.69 -17.11
CA LEU A 209 5.00 -3.77 -17.45
C LEU A 209 5.54 -5.17 -17.17
N LEU A 210 5.21 -5.73 -16.01
CA LEU A 210 5.57 -7.10 -15.64
C LEU A 210 4.75 -8.14 -16.43
N PHE A 211 3.45 -7.91 -16.59
CA PHE A 211 2.51 -8.86 -17.18
C PHE A 211 1.52 -8.14 -18.12
N PRO A 212 1.80 -8.03 -19.43
CA PRO A 212 1.03 -7.19 -20.37
C PRO A 212 -0.48 -7.49 -20.44
N ASN A 213 -0.85 -8.76 -20.21
CA ASN A 213 -2.24 -9.23 -20.28
C ASN A 213 -2.97 -9.24 -18.93
N ILE A 214 -2.36 -8.71 -17.85
CA ILE A 214 -2.97 -8.74 -16.53
C ILE A 214 -4.21 -7.85 -16.47
N GLN A 215 -5.33 -8.45 -16.07
CA GLN A 215 -6.61 -7.76 -15.96
C GLN A 215 -6.63 -6.81 -14.76
N THR A 216 -7.45 -5.75 -14.84
CA THR A 216 -7.81 -4.93 -13.68
C THR A 216 -8.98 -5.57 -12.95
N PHE A 217 -9.21 -5.23 -11.68
CA PHE A 217 -10.36 -5.76 -10.95
C PHE A 217 -11.68 -5.21 -11.50
N PRO A 218 -12.71 -6.06 -11.64
CA PRO A 218 -14.09 -5.62 -11.84
C PRO A 218 -14.51 -4.74 -10.68
N LEU A 219 -15.20 -3.66 -11.01
CA LEU A 219 -15.79 -2.72 -10.08
C LEU A 219 -17.31 -2.68 -10.29
N ASP A 220 -18.05 -2.36 -9.23
CA ASP A 220 -19.39 -1.81 -9.35
C ASP A 220 -19.62 -0.71 -8.32
N ILE A 221 -20.49 0.25 -8.66
CA ILE A 221 -20.81 1.42 -7.86
C ILE A 221 -22.14 1.18 -7.16
N LYS A 222 -22.24 1.57 -5.89
CA LYS A 222 -23.51 1.52 -5.17
C LYS A 222 -24.55 2.44 -5.82
N VAL A 223 -25.70 1.89 -6.19
CA VAL A 223 -26.81 2.63 -6.82
C VAL A 223 -27.78 3.14 -5.76
N ASN A 224 -27.97 4.45 -5.71
CA ASN A 224 -28.88 5.13 -4.77
C ASN A 224 -29.38 6.47 -5.34
N ASN A 225 -30.17 7.20 -4.56
CA ASN A 225 -30.73 8.50 -4.93
C ASN A 225 -29.71 9.63 -5.12
N ILE A 226 -28.44 9.41 -4.76
CA ILE A 226 -27.32 10.34 -5.00
C ILE A 226 -26.57 9.93 -6.27
N SER A 227 -26.17 8.66 -6.40
CA SER A 227 -25.35 8.21 -7.53
C SER A 227 -26.09 8.21 -8.86
N ILE A 228 -27.41 7.94 -8.87
CA ILE A 228 -28.21 7.96 -10.11
C ILE A 228 -28.15 9.34 -10.80
N PRO A 229 -28.48 10.47 -10.14
CA PRO A 229 -28.33 11.79 -10.73
C PRO A 229 -26.93 12.09 -11.25
N PHE A 230 -25.87 11.69 -10.53
CA PHE A 230 -24.50 11.87 -11.03
C PHE A 230 -24.26 11.10 -12.33
N ILE A 231 -24.67 9.83 -12.39
CA ILE A 231 -24.51 9.01 -13.60
C ILE A 231 -25.31 9.61 -14.78
N GLU A 232 -26.54 10.04 -14.54
CA GLU A 232 -27.41 10.64 -15.56
C GLU A 232 -26.87 11.98 -16.07
N GLU A 233 -26.43 12.86 -15.17
CA GLU A 233 -25.94 14.20 -15.55
C GLU A 233 -24.55 14.13 -16.20
N THR A 234 -23.64 13.32 -15.68
CA THR A 234 -22.31 13.13 -16.29
C THR A 234 -22.40 12.47 -17.66
N SER A 235 -23.42 11.65 -17.93
CA SER A 235 -23.66 11.05 -19.27
C SER A 235 -23.83 12.08 -20.40
N LYS A 236 -24.16 13.33 -20.06
CA LYS A 236 -24.31 14.43 -21.02
C LYS A 236 -22.95 15.02 -21.45
N ILE A 237 -21.87 14.71 -20.74
CA ILE A 237 -20.50 15.13 -21.06
C ILE A 237 -20.03 14.35 -22.30
N LYS A 238 -19.82 15.03 -23.43
CA LYS A 238 -19.46 14.37 -24.70
C LYS A 238 -17.95 14.24 -24.95
N GLN A 239 -17.12 14.97 -24.22
CA GLN A 239 -15.66 15.00 -24.41
C GLN A 239 -14.96 14.95 -23.06
N LYS A 240 -13.82 14.26 -22.99
CA LYS A 240 -12.99 14.14 -21.78
C LYS A 240 -13.77 13.63 -20.56
N VAL A 241 -14.44 12.51 -20.77
CA VAL A 241 -15.37 11.79 -19.86
C VAL A 241 -14.91 11.81 -18.39
N GLY A 242 -13.63 11.56 -18.08
CA GLY A 242 -12.90 12.12 -16.92
C GLY A 242 -13.51 11.99 -15.51
N ASP A 243 -14.53 11.16 -15.32
CA ASP A 243 -15.34 11.11 -14.11
C ASP A 243 -15.89 9.69 -13.88
N ILE A 244 -15.75 9.19 -12.65
CA ILE A 244 -16.12 7.82 -12.29
C ILE A 244 -17.64 7.58 -12.33
N PHE A 245 -18.48 8.61 -12.37
CA PHE A 245 -19.92 8.43 -12.54
C PHE A 245 -20.31 8.26 -14.00
N HIS A 246 -19.43 8.61 -14.94
CA HIS A 246 -19.77 8.54 -16.35
C HIS A 246 -19.57 7.11 -16.90
N TYR A 247 -20.66 6.51 -17.37
CA TYR A 247 -20.68 5.12 -17.88
C TYR A 247 -19.65 4.75 -18.97
N LYS A 248 -19.05 5.73 -19.67
CA LYS A 248 -18.01 5.50 -20.69
C LYS A 248 -16.60 5.35 -20.09
N THR A 249 -16.41 5.64 -18.80
CA THR A 249 -15.17 5.28 -18.08
C THR A 249 -15.12 3.81 -17.72
N PHE A 250 -16.07 3.00 -18.15
CA PHE A 250 -16.17 1.58 -17.82
C PHE A 250 -16.32 0.71 -19.05
N ILE A 251 -15.75 -0.49 -18.96
CA ILE A 251 -15.87 -1.57 -19.93
C ILE A 251 -16.62 -2.70 -19.26
N SER A 252 -17.78 -3.10 -19.80
CA SER A 252 -18.59 -4.17 -19.23
C SER A 252 -17.82 -5.49 -19.18
N VAL A 253 -17.85 -6.17 -18.04
CA VAL A 253 -17.25 -7.51 -17.89
C VAL A 253 -17.94 -8.53 -18.81
N ASN A 254 -19.25 -8.38 -19.03
CA ASN A 254 -20.05 -9.35 -19.79
C ASN A 254 -19.84 -9.23 -21.30
N THR A 255 -19.70 -8.00 -21.81
CA THR A 255 -19.61 -7.75 -23.26
C THR A 255 -18.20 -7.40 -23.72
N ASN A 256 -17.27 -7.13 -22.78
CA ASN A 256 -15.94 -6.60 -23.03
C ASN A 256 -15.94 -5.34 -23.93
N ASN A 257 -17.01 -4.56 -23.86
CA ASN A 257 -17.21 -3.33 -24.63
C ASN A 257 -17.67 -2.19 -23.72
N SER A 258 -17.52 -0.95 -24.18
CA SER A 258 -18.09 0.21 -23.50
C SER A 258 -19.60 0.09 -23.40
N PHE A 259 -20.18 0.54 -22.30
CA PHE A 259 -21.63 0.62 -22.15
C PHE A 259 -22.24 1.58 -23.21
N ASN A 260 -23.45 1.25 -23.70
CA ASN A 260 -24.10 2.04 -24.75
C ASN A 260 -24.84 3.24 -24.16
N ASN A 261 -25.49 3.05 -23.01
CA ASN A 261 -26.33 4.04 -22.35
C ASN A 261 -26.25 3.91 -20.82
N VAL A 262 -26.87 4.87 -20.12
CA VAL A 262 -26.95 4.91 -18.65
C VAL A 262 -27.67 3.71 -18.06
N THR A 263 -28.78 3.27 -18.68
CA THR A 263 -29.59 2.13 -18.20
C THR A 263 -28.78 0.84 -18.15
N ASP A 264 -27.98 0.56 -19.17
CA ASP A 264 -27.12 -0.63 -19.23
C ASP A 264 -26.04 -0.61 -18.12
N PHE A 265 -25.52 0.58 -17.80
CA PHE A 265 -24.52 0.75 -16.76
C PHE A 265 -25.12 0.66 -15.36
N ILE A 266 -26.24 1.35 -15.08
CA ILE A 266 -26.97 1.23 -13.80
C ILE A 266 -27.39 -0.22 -13.57
N GLY A 267 -27.86 -0.91 -14.60
CA GLY A 267 -28.24 -2.31 -14.52
C GLY A 267 -29.28 -2.60 -13.43
N ASN A 268 -29.30 -3.83 -12.94
CA ASN A 268 -30.22 -4.30 -11.91
C ASN A 268 -29.54 -5.19 -10.85
N ASN A 269 -28.21 -5.12 -10.75
CA ASN A 269 -27.45 -5.93 -9.81
C ASN A 269 -27.85 -5.62 -8.37
N THR A 270 -28.01 -6.67 -7.59
CA THR A 270 -28.45 -6.58 -6.20
C THR A 270 -27.67 -7.58 -5.36
N TYR A 271 -27.08 -7.11 -4.27
CA TYR A 271 -26.32 -7.95 -3.34
C TYR A 271 -26.82 -7.77 -1.91
N ASN A 272 -26.76 -8.84 -1.14
CA ASN A 272 -26.94 -8.77 0.31
C ASN A 272 -25.58 -8.44 0.93
N ARG A 273 -25.52 -7.38 1.73
CA ARG A 273 -24.38 -7.02 2.58
C ARG A 273 -24.89 -7.07 4.01
N SER A 274 -24.56 -8.16 4.72
CA SER A 274 -25.23 -8.54 5.97
C SER A 274 -26.75 -8.65 5.75
N ASP A 275 -27.56 -8.01 6.58
CA ASP A 275 -29.03 -8.09 6.54
C ASP A 275 -29.68 -7.05 5.60
N ILE A 276 -28.88 -6.30 4.83
CA ILE A 276 -29.36 -5.24 3.95
C ILE A 276 -29.13 -5.64 2.49
N GLN A 277 -30.21 -5.59 1.71
CA GLN A 277 -30.15 -5.73 0.26
C GLN A 277 -29.82 -4.37 -0.37
N LEU A 278 -28.74 -4.31 -1.16
CA LEU A 278 -28.22 -3.11 -1.79
C LEU A 278 -28.14 -3.30 -3.31
N LYS A 279 -28.39 -2.22 -4.06
CA LYS A 279 -28.27 -2.20 -5.53
C LYS A 279 -26.91 -1.67 -5.95
N PHE A 280 -26.38 -2.22 -7.03
CA PHE A 280 -25.10 -1.86 -7.62
C PHE A 280 -25.21 -1.76 -9.14
N THR A 281 -24.28 -1.06 -9.76
CA THR A 281 -24.16 -0.98 -11.22
C THR A 281 -23.85 -2.36 -11.82
N SER A 282 -23.95 -2.47 -13.14
CA SER A 282 -23.32 -3.57 -13.89
C SER A 282 -21.84 -3.64 -13.56
N LYS A 283 -21.30 -4.85 -13.34
CA LYS A 283 -19.87 -5.05 -13.11
C LYS A 283 -19.06 -4.65 -14.33
N ALA A 284 -17.98 -3.93 -14.11
CA ALA A 284 -17.18 -3.38 -15.18
C ALA A 284 -15.72 -3.18 -14.81
N PHE A 285 -14.84 -3.26 -15.79
CA PHE A 285 -13.46 -2.82 -15.66
C PHE A 285 -13.38 -1.30 -15.82
N LEU A 286 -12.54 -0.64 -15.03
CA LEU A 286 -12.24 0.78 -15.23
C LEU A 286 -11.43 0.97 -16.52
N ASN A 287 -11.94 1.82 -17.42
CA ASN A 287 -11.23 2.23 -18.63
C ASN A 287 -10.23 3.33 -18.29
N GLN A 288 -8.96 2.95 -18.19
CA GLN A 288 -7.92 3.85 -17.70
C GLN A 288 -7.68 5.06 -18.61
N THR A 289 -7.83 4.92 -19.93
CA THR A 289 -7.70 6.06 -20.84
C THR A 289 -8.86 7.04 -20.63
N ALA A 290 -10.09 6.52 -20.55
CA ALA A 290 -11.29 7.35 -20.40
C ALA A 290 -11.37 8.07 -19.04
N ILE A 291 -11.03 7.41 -17.94
CA ILE A 291 -11.03 8.02 -16.59
C ILE A 291 -9.98 9.14 -16.47
N ASN A 292 -8.89 9.07 -17.25
CA ASN A 292 -7.89 10.14 -17.36
C ASN A 292 -8.22 11.16 -18.47
N GLY A 293 -9.49 11.24 -18.90
CA GLY A 293 -9.96 12.21 -19.88
C GLY A 293 -9.37 12.05 -21.29
N GLY A 294 -8.81 10.87 -21.60
CA GLY A 294 -8.11 10.60 -22.88
C GLY A 294 -6.72 11.22 -22.98
N ILE A 295 -6.18 11.75 -21.87
CA ILE A 295 -4.87 12.42 -21.85
C ILE A 295 -3.73 11.41 -21.68
N LEU A 296 -4.00 10.29 -21.03
CA LEU A 296 -3.02 9.28 -20.69
C LEU A 296 -3.39 7.95 -21.35
N GLU A 297 -2.46 7.43 -22.15
CA GLU A 297 -2.51 6.07 -22.66
C GLU A 297 -1.34 5.29 -22.06
N LEU A 298 -1.64 4.09 -21.56
CA LEU A 298 -0.60 3.15 -21.16
C LEU A 298 0.07 2.65 -22.43
N SER A 299 1.31 3.05 -22.68
CA SER A 299 2.11 2.50 -23.76
C SER A 299 2.23 0.98 -23.60
N THR A 300 2.30 0.26 -24.72
CA THR A 300 2.60 -1.17 -24.68
C THR A 300 4.00 -1.37 -24.10
N PRO A 301 4.14 -1.99 -22.92
CA PRO A 301 5.44 -2.14 -22.30
C PRO A 301 6.30 -3.16 -23.07
N PRO A 302 7.63 -3.10 -22.92
CA PRO A 302 8.51 -4.12 -23.48
C PRO A 302 8.19 -5.50 -22.90
N LYS A 303 8.48 -6.55 -23.67
CA LYS A 303 8.35 -7.92 -23.18
C LYS A 303 9.54 -8.25 -22.27
N LEU A 304 9.30 -8.27 -20.96
CA LEU A 304 10.28 -8.69 -19.97
C LEU A 304 10.39 -10.23 -19.89
N PRO A 305 11.53 -10.79 -19.45
CA PRO A 305 11.80 -12.23 -19.52
C PRO A 305 11.17 -13.05 -18.38
N TRP A 306 10.62 -12.39 -17.35
CA TRP A 306 10.12 -13.04 -16.15
C TRP A 306 8.69 -13.53 -16.31
N THR A 307 8.41 -14.66 -15.67
CA THR A 307 7.06 -15.20 -15.46
C THR A 307 6.65 -15.02 -14.01
N GLU A 308 5.41 -15.40 -13.66
CA GLU A 308 4.90 -15.33 -12.29
C GLU A 308 5.75 -16.13 -11.29
N LYS A 309 6.46 -17.17 -11.76
CA LYS A 309 7.35 -18.03 -10.95
C LYS A 309 8.73 -17.43 -10.73
N ASP A 310 9.06 -16.35 -11.44
CA ASP A 310 10.36 -15.69 -11.36
C ASP A 310 10.34 -14.48 -10.43
N ILE A 311 9.17 -14.09 -9.94
CA ILE A 311 8.97 -12.92 -9.10
C ILE A 311 8.41 -13.37 -7.76
N ILE A 312 8.87 -12.77 -6.66
CA ILE A 312 8.27 -12.91 -5.34
C ILE A 312 7.94 -11.52 -4.81
N ILE A 313 6.73 -11.36 -4.26
CA ILE A 313 6.33 -10.13 -3.57
C ILE A 313 6.77 -10.23 -2.12
N LEU A 314 7.54 -9.25 -1.66
CA LEU A 314 7.88 -9.05 -0.26
C LEU A 314 7.14 -7.83 0.27
N THR A 315 6.47 -7.97 1.41
CA THR A 315 5.76 -6.89 2.07
C THR A 315 5.71 -7.14 3.57
N ASN A 316 5.32 -6.15 4.36
CA ASN A 316 5.01 -6.26 5.79
C ASN A 316 3.51 -6.02 6.06
N GLY A 317 2.66 -6.15 5.03
CA GLY A 317 1.21 -5.92 5.09
C GLY A 317 0.81 -4.44 5.05
N ILE A 318 1.77 -3.51 5.11
CA ILE A 318 1.55 -2.05 4.98
C ILE A 318 1.29 -1.64 3.52
N CYS A 319 1.39 -2.54 2.55
CA CYS A 319 1.04 -2.25 1.17
C CYS A 319 -0.43 -1.79 1.06
N GLU A 320 -0.66 -0.46 0.96
CA GLU A 320 -2.01 0.16 0.99
C GLU A 320 -2.43 0.67 -0.40
N SER A 321 -3.73 0.94 -0.58
CA SER A 321 -4.26 1.69 -1.73
C SER A 321 -3.78 1.12 -3.09
N SER A 322 -3.10 1.92 -3.93
CA SER A 322 -2.56 1.48 -5.22
C SER A 322 -1.53 0.34 -5.10
N CYS A 323 -0.71 0.30 -4.05
CA CYS A 323 0.19 -0.82 -3.79
C CYS A 323 -0.62 -2.09 -3.55
N ALA A 324 -1.68 -1.99 -2.74
CA ALA A 324 -2.58 -3.10 -2.48
C ALA A 324 -3.22 -3.62 -3.78
N LEU A 325 -3.62 -2.71 -4.67
CA LEU A 325 -4.12 -3.10 -6.00
C LEU A 325 -3.07 -3.81 -6.84
N LEU A 326 -1.82 -3.34 -6.85
CA LEU A 326 -0.71 -4.00 -7.55
C LEU A 326 -0.49 -5.42 -7.02
N THR A 327 -0.28 -5.56 -5.70
CA THR A 327 0.02 -6.86 -5.07
C THR A 327 -1.12 -7.86 -5.21
N GLN A 328 -2.36 -7.43 -5.00
CA GLN A 328 -3.53 -8.31 -5.16
C GLN A 328 -3.64 -8.84 -6.59
N ARG A 329 -3.39 -8.01 -7.61
CA ARG A 329 -3.46 -8.43 -9.02
C ARG A 329 -2.36 -9.43 -9.35
N LEU A 330 -1.14 -9.18 -8.89
CA LEU A 330 0.00 -10.08 -9.07
C LEU A 330 -0.24 -11.43 -8.36
N ALA A 331 -0.78 -11.42 -7.14
CA ALA A 331 -1.18 -12.64 -6.44
C ALA A 331 -2.28 -13.42 -7.19
N GLU A 332 -3.22 -12.72 -7.85
CA GLU A 332 -4.24 -13.37 -8.67
C GLU A 332 -3.71 -14.07 -9.93
N ILE A 333 -2.51 -13.74 -10.39
CA ILE A 333 -1.82 -14.51 -11.44
C ILE A 333 -0.76 -15.47 -10.88
N ASN A 334 -0.82 -15.77 -9.57
CA ASN A 334 0.05 -16.72 -8.86
C ASN A 334 1.51 -16.25 -8.65
N VAL A 335 1.77 -14.94 -8.60
CA VAL A 335 3.04 -14.45 -8.05
C VAL A 335 3.06 -14.72 -6.53
N PRO A 336 4.03 -15.48 -5.99
CA PRO A 336 4.09 -15.79 -4.56
C PRO A 336 4.25 -14.55 -3.69
N THR A 337 3.64 -14.57 -2.52
CA THR A 337 3.62 -13.48 -1.55
C THR A 337 4.28 -13.87 -0.23
N ILE A 338 5.11 -12.97 0.30
CA ILE A 338 5.78 -13.09 1.58
C ILE A 338 5.42 -11.89 2.44
N SER A 339 4.85 -12.14 3.62
CA SER A 339 4.67 -11.12 4.64
C SER A 339 5.71 -11.23 5.75
N VAL A 340 6.41 -10.13 6.06
CA VAL A 340 7.41 -10.08 7.14
C VAL A 340 6.86 -9.42 8.41
N GLY A 341 7.17 -10.01 9.56
CA GLY A 341 6.77 -9.50 10.88
C GLY A 341 5.47 -10.14 11.37
N GLY A 342 4.63 -9.36 12.04
CA GLY A 342 3.40 -9.83 12.68
C GLY A 342 3.66 -10.71 13.91
N PHE A 343 2.61 -11.39 14.37
CA PHE A 343 2.73 -12.32 15.49
C PHE A 343 3.27 -13.69 15.04
N PRO A 344 4.09 -14.36 15.87
CA PRO A 344 4.51 -15.73 15.62
C PRO A 344 3.32 -16.66 15.35
N ASN A 345 3.48 -17.56 14.38
CA ASN A 345 2.50 -18.58 14.01
C ASN A 345 1.12 -18.02 13.63
N THR A 346 1.05 -16.75 13.22
CA THR A 346 -0.20 -16.07 12.84
C THR A 346 -0.03 -15.50 11.44
N GLN A 347 -0.54 -16.22 10.44
CA GLN A 347 -0.62 -15.70 9.07
C GLN A 347 -1.45 -14.41 9.04
N PHE A 348 -1.03 -13.49 8.18
CA PHE A 348 -1.68 -12.19 8.03
C PHE A 348 -1.65 -11.73 6.58
N SER A 349 -2.49 -10.73 6.26
CA SER A 349 -2.65 -10.29 4.87
C SER A 349 -1.38 -9.65 4.31
N PHE A 350 -1.07 -9.93 3.04
CA PHE A 350 0.04 -9.28 2.32
C PHE A 350 -0.27 -7.83 1.90
N ALA A 351 -1.54 -7.44 1.91
CA ALA A 351 -1.97 -6.09 1.58
C ALA A 351 -3.06 -5.64 2.53
N THR A 352 -3.22 -4.32 2.64
CA THR A 352 -4.31 -3.71 3.40
C THR A 352 -4.99 -2.62 2.59
N LEU A 353 -6.23 -2.28 2.94
CA LEU A 353 -7.01 -1.23 2.25
C LEU A 353 -7.11 -1.46 0.73
N SER A 354 -7.16 -2.73 0.29
CA SER A 354 -7.48 -3.09 -1.10
C SER A 354 -8.90 -2.65 -1.42
N GLY A 355 -9.17 -2.11 -2.60
CA GLY A 355 -10.54 -1.78 -2.97
C GLY A 355 -10.71 -1.07 -4.30
N GLY A 356 -11.96 -0.80 -4.66
CA GLY A 356 -12.38 -0.19 -5.91
C GLY A 356 -12.15 1.29 -5.91
N ALA A 357 -13.03 2.04 -5.25
CA ALA A 357 -12.90 3.50 -5.17
C ALA A 357 -13.40 4.03 -3.84
N SER A 358 -12.54 4.77 -3.14
CA SER A 358 -12.93 5.62 -2.02
C SER A 358 -13.09 7.06 -2.52
N TYR A 359 -14.14 7.74 -2.07
CA TYR A 359 -14.44 9.12 -2.43
C TYR A 359 -14.56 9.96 -1.17
N ASP A 360 -14.38 11.26 -1.35
CA ASP A 360 -14.66 12.25 -0.32
C ASP A 360 -15.49 13.41 -0.87
N THR A 361 -15.88 14.32 0.01
CA THR A 361 -16.66 15.51 -0.37
C THR A 361 -15.91 16.40 -1.36
N SER A 362 -14.57 16.43 -1.33
CA SER A 362 -13.77 17.21 -2.28
C SER A 362 -13.80 16.62 -3.70
N SER A 363 -13.81 15.29 -3.79
CA SER A 363 -13.95 14.54 -5.04
C SER A 363 -15.32 14.79 -5.66
N ILE A 364 -16.38 14.82 -4.84
CA ILE A 364 -17.73 15.18 -5.30
C ILE A 364 -17.81 16.61 -5.82
N VAL A 365 -17.18 17.58 -5.14
CA VAL A 365 -17.11 18.98 -5.62
C VAL A 365 -16.40 19.06 -6.97
N THR A 366 -15.36 18.24 -7.18
CA THR A 366 -14.65 18.16 -8.46
C THR A 366 -15.59 17.66 -9.58
N SER A 367 -16.32 16.57 -9.35
CA SER A 367 -17.34 16.06 -10.28
C SER A 367 -18.42 17.11 -10.59
N LEU A 368 -18.96 17.78 -9.58
CA LEU A 368 -19.93 18.87 -9.76
C LEU A 368 -19.33 20.04 -10.56
N GLY A 369 -18.05 20.33 -10.39
CA GLY A 369 -17.32 21.33 -11.16
C GLY A 369 -17.35 21.06 -12.66
N GLN A 370 -17.24 19.79 -13.08
CA GLN A 370 -17.34 19.39 -14.50
C GLN A 370 -18.75 19.63 -15.06
N LEU A 371 -19.78 19.48 -14.23
CA LEU A 371 -21.18 19.68 -14.62
C LEU A 371 -21.58 21.17 -14.72
N LYS A 372 -20.80 22.11 -14.19
CA LYS A 372 -21.13 23.55 -14.21
C LYS A 372 -21.39 24.09 -15.61
N ASN A 373 -20.63 23.60 -16.59
CA ASN A 373 -20.78 24.01 -17.99
C ASN A 373 -22.06 23.45 -18.65
N LEU A 374 -22.77 22.54 -17.97
CA LEU A 374 -23.98 21.90 -18.47
C LEU A 374 -25.27 22.46 -17.85
N ASN A 375 -25.18 23.49 -17.00
CA ASN A 375 -26.33 24.07 -16.27
C ASN A 375 -27.16 22.99 -15.53
N SER A 376 -26.49 22.00 -14.95
CA SER A 376 -27.14 20.87 -14.30
C SER A 376 -27.89 21.29 -13.02
N SER A 377 -29.14 20.85 -12.88
CA SER A 377 -29.95 21.07 -11.66
C SER A 377 -29.36 20.35 -10.43
N LEU A 378 -28.51 19.34 -10.65
CA LEU A 378 -27.82 18.63 -9.57
C LEU A 378 -26.96 19.59 -8.72
N ILE A 379 -26.34 20.58 -9.36
CA ILE A 379 -25.46 21.57 -8.72
C ILE A 379 -26.22 22.44 -7.72
N SER A 380 -27.45 22.85 -8.05
CA SER A 380 -28.26 23.67 -7.15
C SER A 380 -29.00 22.84 -6.09
N SER A 381 -29.20 21.54 -6.33
CA SER A 381 -29.90 20.64 -5.40
C SER A 381 -29.03 20.08 -4.26
N LEU A 382 -27.72 19.95 -4.47
CA LEU A 382 -26.80 19.39 -3.48
C LEU A 382 -26.19 20.51 -2.63
N SER A 383 -26.51 20.52 -1.34
CA SER A 383 -25.85 21.36 -0.35
C SER A 383 -24.72 20.55 0.32
N ILE A 384 -23.47 20.79 -0.08
CA ILE A 384 -22.30 20.14 0.51
C ILE A 384 -21.67 21.11 1.51
N PRO A 385 -21.51 20.73 2.80
CA PRO A 385 -20.84 21.59 3.77
C PRO A 385 -19.40 21.87 3.33
N SER A 386 -19.01 23.14 3.29
CA SER A 386 -17.67 23.56 2.84
C SER A 386 -16.56 23.16 3.81
N THR A 387 -16.88 22.79 5.05
CA THR A 387 -15.92 22.54 6.13
C THR A 387 -15.90 21.09 6.61
N LEU A 388 -16.70 20.19 6.03
CA LEU A 388 -16.77 18.79 6.44
C LEU A 388 -16.24 17.88 5.34
N THR A 389 -15.18 17.13 5.66
CA THR A 389 -14.70 16.04 4.81
C THR A 389 -15.31 14.72 5.29
N LEU A 390 -16.22 14.16 4.47
CA LEU A 390 -16.74 12.82 4.67
C LEU A 390 -16.07 11.88 3.67
N HIS A 391 -15.51 10.78 4.16
CA HIS A 391 -14.99 9.70 3.32
C HIS A 391 -15.99 8.55 3.24
N PHE A 392 -16.17 7.98 2.05
CA PHE A 392 -17.06 6.84 1.82
C PHE A 392 -16.57 5.96 0.68
N THR A 393 -16.92 4.67 0.73
CA THR A 393 -16.68 3.75 -0.39
C THR A 393 -17.71 4.03 -1.48
N LEU A 394 -17.23 4.33 -2.69
CA LEU A 394 -18.07 4.55 -3.86
C LEU A 394 -18.25 3.28 -4.68
N ALA A 395 -17.15 2.56 -4.92
CA ALA A 395 -17.13 1.33 -5.69
C ALA A 395 -16.48 0.18 -4.92
N GLU A 396 -17.05 -1.01 -5.05
CA GLU A 396 -16.47 -2.25 -4.55
C GLU A 396 -15.60 -2.89 -5.65
N ALA A 397 -14.45 -3.47 -5.28
CA ALA A 397 -13.62 -4.26 -6.19
C ALA A 397 -13.78 -5.76 -5.94
N TYR A 398 -13.78 -6.54 -7.02
CA TYR A 398 -14.00 -7.98 -6.96
C TYR A 398 -12.78 -8.75 -7.45
N SER A 399 -12.54 -9.92 -6.85
CA SER A 399 -11.50 -10.84 -7.32
C SER A 399 -11.81 -11.34 -8.74
N ILE A 400 -10.78 -11.48 -9.59
CA ILE A 400 -10.89 -12.17 -10.89
C ILE A 400 -11.10 -13.67 -10.67
N LYS A 401 -10.33 -14.25 -9.72
CA LYS A 401 -10.38 -15.68 -9.39
C LYS A 401 -11.69 -16.07 -8.71
N ASN A 402 -12.19 -15.21 -7.82
CA ASN A 402 -13.41 -15.43 -7.05
C ASN A 402 -14.40 -14.27 -7.25
N PRO A 403 -15.24 -14.25 -8.31
CA PRO A 403 -16.05 -13.08 -8.67
C PRO A 403 -17.07 -12.58 -7.63
N SER A 404 -17.33 -13.35 -6.57
CA SER A 404 -18.19 -12.96 -5.44
C SER A 404 -17.42 -12.39 -4.24
N GLU A 405 -16.08 -12.48 -4.26
CA GLU A 405 -15.20 -11.98 -3.20
C GLU A 405 -14.99 -10.48 -3.37
N VAL A 406 -15.41 -9.69 -2.37
CA VAL A 406 -15.19 -8.24 -2.30
C VAL A 406 -13.85 -7.98 -1.62
N LEU A 407 -12.90 -7.39 -2.35
CA LEU A 407 -11.51 -7.28 -1.92
C LEU A 407 -11.34 -6.42 -0.66
N GLU A 408 -12.18 -5.39 -0.47
CA GLU A 408 -12.20 -4.49 0.68
C GLU A 408 -12.48 -5.22 2.00
N PHE A 409 -13.19 -6.35 1.92
CA PHE A 409 -13.70 -7.07 3.08
C PHE A 409 -13.03 -8.43 3.27
N SER A 410 -12.14 -8.81 2.37
CA SER A 410 -11.57 -10.14 2.33
C SER A 410 -10.22 -10.20 3.02
N PHE A 411 -10.05 -11.23 3.86
CA PHE A 411 -8.77 -11.58 4.42
C PHE A 411 -8.01 -12.44 3.40
N ARG A 412 -6.85 -11.96 2.94
CA ARG A 412 -6.04 -12.63 1.92
C ARG A 412 -4.63 -12.82 2.47
N PRO A 413 -4.36 -13.95 3.16
CA PRO A 413 -3.08 -14.20 3.80
C PRO A 413 -1.97 -14.34 2.76
N ALA A 414 -0.75 -13.98 3.13
CA ALA A 414 0.42 -14.29 2.33
C ALA A 414 0.67 -15.80 2.26
N ASP A 415 1.27 -16.26 1.16
CA ASP A 415 1.66 -17.67 0.99
C ASP A 415 2.70 -18.07 2.04
N TYR A 416 3.58 -17.14 2.39
CA TYR A 416 4.65 -17.34 3.36
C TYR A 416 4.76 -16.19 4.35
N GLN A 417 5.26 -16.50 5.55
CA GLN A 417 5.59 -15.52 6.58
C GLN A 417 7.08 -15.58 6.92
N LEU A 418 7.71 -14.41 6.97
CA LEU A 418 9.06 -14.20 7.47
C LEU A 418 9.03 -13.42 8.78
N TYR A 419 10.11 -13.52 9.56
CA TYR A 419 10.30 -12.73 10.76
C TYR A 419 11.62 -11.98 10.64
N TYR A 420 11.64 -10.74 11.15
CA TYR A 420 12.89 -10.02 11.32
C TYR A 420 13.76 -10.74 12.36
N ASP A 421 15.04 -10.91 12.01
CA ASP A 421 16.12 -11.19 12.94
C ASP A 421 16.92 -9.89 13.21
N GLU A 422 17.92 -9.98 14.10
CA GLU A 422 18.75 -8.83 14.49
C GLU A 422 19.41 -8.11 13.30
N ARG A 423 19.72 -8.84 12.22
CA ARG A 423 20.38 -8.27 11.04
C ARG A 423 19.37 -7.69 10.07
N SER A 424 18.38 -8.48 9.67
CA SER A 424 17.35 -8.11 8.70
C SER A 424 16.45 -6.97 9.15
N ALA A 425 16.30 -6.73 10.47
CA ALA A 425 15.62 -5.54 10.98
C ALA A 425 16.33 -4.23 10.59
N ARG A 426 17.67 -4.26 10.42
CA ARG A 426 18.51 -3.07 10.20
C ARG A 426 19.19 -3.01 8.83
N ASP A 427 19.36 -4.16 8.20
CA ASP A 427 19.94 -4.32 6.88
C ASP A 427 18.94 -5.08 5.99
N PRO A 428 18.17 -4.35 5.15
CA PRO A 428 17.20 -4.95 4.23
C PRO A 428 17.79 -6.01 3.31
N SER A 429 19.09 -5.97 3.00
CA SER A 429 19.71 -6.99 2.14
C SER A 429 19.68 -8.40 2.76
N TYR A 430 19.74 -8.50 4.10
CA TYR A 430 19.56 -9.78 4.77
C TYR A 430 18.13 -10.28 4.71
N LEU A 431 17.14 -9.38 4.78
CA LEU A 431 15.74 -9.74 4.57
C LEU A 431 15.51 -10.25 3.15
N TRP A 432 16.06 -9.58 2.14
CA TRP A 432 15.99 -10.01 0.74
C TRP A 432 16.63 -11.39 0.53
N ILE A 433 17.78 -11.67 1.15
CA ILE A 433 18.40 -13.00 1.12
C ILE A 433 17.49 -14.07 1.77
N GLN A 434 16.78 -13.74 2.84
CA GLN A 434 15.82 -14.67 3.46
C GLN A 434 14.62 -14.93 2.53
N ALA A 435 14.09 -13.90 1.90
CA ALA A 435 12.98 -13.99 0.95
C ALA A 435 13.37 -14.77 -0.33
N ALA A 436 14.59 -14.62 -0.82
CA ALA A 436 15.09 -15.35 -2.00
C ALA A 436 15.04 -16.88 -1.84
N LYS A 437 15.09 -17.41 -0.60
CA LYS A 437 14.96 -18.85 -0.32
C LYS A 437 13.61 -19.44 -0.70
N PHE A 438 12.64 -18.60 -1.05
CA PHE A 438 11.31 -19.03 -1.49
C PHE A 438 11.19 -19.11 -3.02
N PHE A 439 12.22 -18.76 -3.80
CA PHE A 439 12.20 -18.99 -5.26
C PHE A 439 12.18 -20.48 -5.64
N GLU A 440 12.62 -21.35 -4.73
CA GLU A 440 12.75 -22.79 -4.93
C GLU A 440 11.56 -23.61 -4.38
N LYS A 441 10.54 -22.95 -3.82
CA LYS A 441 9.33 -23.59 -3.26
C LYS A 441 8.14 -23.39 -4.18
#